data_AF-A0A5S4VPA1-F1
#
_entry.id   AF-A0A5S4VPA1-F1
#
_cell.length_a   1.000
_cell.length_b   1.000
_cell.length_c   1.000
_cell.angle_alpha   90.00
_cell.angle_beta   90.00
_cell.angle_gamma   90.00
#
_symmetry.space_group_name_H-M   'P 1'
#
loop_
_entity.id
_entity.type
_entity.pdbx_description
1 polymer ?
#
loop_
_entity_poly.entity_id
_entity_poly.type
_entity_poly.pdbx_seq_one_letter_code
_entity_poly.pdbx_strand_id
1 'polypeptide(L)'
;MKENYSRCDICNLLVQYFKILFTEFGNSEANSDAKMATLLEMKCYYWLIKAYSDEFLKDCDCDYSKGLRNIQKSLKAIFIKEKIVLDVNKKKCDICKILPCEIFALLDGACSLHDVKDLDSMVKKMEYHVVLAFLYDELIGKCMKCSEYVEYISCLQFLCDFIESRNQQKLQNDVFFWKMARNNDEIWNCSEALNMDQNIECTEVDLENHITVYLDFNVYQRYESDDKVKEFFKTLIQQDNIDIIYSGTHLEEVLRMGRKECETRRINSIQELTGGKIAVVGKDKKTTICIQDINQRLNQVMKYLEMNIAAEERECIVAEAREKLCLHEFTEQQDKAIGSSSLREILSNLNQYGKKNELLPSEEDINKILQYVGNGNRNIREYMDALQNQGKEFIEMRTMIVSIAALLNILGLHGDKIKKKTDSNAVYPIYCKDSFRTIRSGYYDNNHLVFATGCTYFVTTDDTLCKKAKEIYDFLGVDTKPILLKDFVKLEIIT
;
A
#
# COMPACT_ATOMS: atom_id res chain seq x y z
N MET A 1 10.19 -36.10 11.31
CA MET A 1 10.87 -35.55 12.50
C MET A 1 12.38 -35.60 12.27
N LYS A 2 13.06 -34.46 12.11
CA LYS A 2 14.49 -34.41 12.50
C LYS A 2 14.54 -34.83 13.98
N GLU A 3 15.56 -35.59 14.38
CA GLU A 3 15.71 -36.32 15.65
C GLU A 3 15.69 -35.48 16.96
N ASN A 4 15.17 -34.25 16.96
CA ASN A 4 15.48 -33.24 17.97
C ASN A 4 14.38 -32.91 19.00
N TYR A 5 13.13 -33.40 18.88
CA TYR A 5 12.08 -33.12 19.86
C TYR A 5 11.46 -34.40 20.41
N SER A 6 11.60 -34.63 21.72
CA SER A 6 10.88 -35.70 22.42
C SER A 6 9.41 -35.33 22.64
N ARG A 7 8.57 -36.32 22.98
CA ARG A 7 7.16 -36.09 23.34
C ARG A 7 7.01 -35.09 24.49
N CYS A 8 7.94 -35.11 25.45
CA CYS A 8 7.93 -34.20 26.59
C CYS A 8 8.28 -32.76 26.17
N ASP A 9 9.17 -32.59 25.18
CA ASP A 9 9.52 -31.27 24.66
C ASP A 9 8.32 -30.61 23.99
N ILE A 10 7.58 -31.37 23.16
CA ILE A 10 6.34 -30.90 22.52
C ILE A 10 5.30 -30.50 23.58
N CYS A 11 5.12 -31.30 24.64
CA CYS A 11 4.18 -30.95 25.70
C CYS A 11 4.60 -29.68 26.46
N ASN A 12 5.88 -29.55 26.81
CA ASN A 12 6.40 -28.37 27.48
C ASN A 12 6.19 -27.11 26.62
N LEU A 13 6.47 -27.20 25.33
CA LEU A 13 6.27 -26.12 24.36
C LEU A 13 4.81 -25.66 24.30
N LEU A 14 3.87 -26.59 24.11
CA LEU A 14 2.44 -26.27 24.10
C LEU A 14 1.98 -25.62 25.41
N VAL A 15 2.46 -26.12 26.56
CA VAL A 15 2.15 -25.51 27.87
C VAL A 15 2.67 -24.08 27.97
N GLN A 16 3.91 -23.80 27.52
CA GLN A 16 4.47 -22.45 27.55
C GLN A 16 3.71 -21.49 26.63
N TYR A 17 3.35 -21.94 25.43
CA TYR A 17 2.58 -21.13 24.48
C TYR A 17 1.24 -20.71 25.06
N PHE A 18 0.50 -21.65 25.67
CA PHE A 18 -0.79 -21.32 26.27
C PHE A 18 -0.69 -20.38 27.48
N LYS A 19 0.42 -20.40 28.22
CA LYS A 19 0.62 -19.41 29.30
C LYS A 19 0.63 -18.00 28.73
N ILE A 20 1.28 -17.79 27.58
CA ILE A 20 1.33 -16.50 26.88
C ILE A 20 -0.10 -16.10 26.46
N LEU A 21 -0.82 -17.00 25.77
CA LEU A 21 -2.19 -16.73 25.32
C LEU A 21 -3.14 -16.40 26.48
N PHE A 22 -3.06 -17.12 27.61
CA PHE A 22 -3.88 -16.80 28.78
C PHE A 22 -3.57 -15.42 29.36
N THR A 23 -2.29 -15.02 29.35
CA THR A 23 -1.88 -13.67 29.78
C THR A 23 -2.42 -12.61 28.82
N GLU A 24 -2.28 -12.79 27.51
CA GLU A 24 -2.80 -11.86 26.49
C GLU A 24 -4.32 -11.72 26.56
N PHE A 25 -5.03 -12.85 26.70
CA PHE A 25 -6.48 -12.86 26.89
C PHE A 25 -6.90 -12.14 28.17
N GLY A 26 -6.16 -12.31 29.26
CA GLY A 26 -6.41 -11.62 30.53
C GLY A 26 -6.16 -10.11 30.47
N ASN A 27 -5.24 -9.66 29.62
CA ASN A 27 -4.87 -8.26 29.44
C ASN A 27 -5.73 -7.53 28.39
N SER A 28 -6.49 -8.26 27.59
CA SER A 28 -7.28 -7.68 26.49
C SER A 28 -8.54 -6.97 26.99
N GLU A 29 -8.83 -5.80 26.43
CA GLU A 29 -10.06 -5.05 26.73
C GLU A 29 -11.31 -5.84 26.31
N ALA A 30 -12.40 -5.66 27.06
CA ALA A 30 -13.67 -6.30 26.77
C ALA A 30 -14.20 -5.85 25.39
N ASN A 31 -14.57 -6.81 24.54
CA ASN A 31 -15.08 -6.61 23.18
C ASN A 31 -14.10 -5.95 22.20
N SER A 32 -12.79 -6.09 22.43
CA SER A 32 -11.77 -5.68 21.46
C SER A 32 -11.54 -6.73 20.37
N ASP A 33 -11.12 -6.30 19.18
CA ASP A 33 -10.67 -7.19 18.10
C ASP A 33 -9.48 -8.05 18.53
N ALA A 34 -8.61 -7.51 19.37
CA ALA A 34 -7.49 -8.25 19.98
C ALA A 34 -7.98 -9.45 20.81
N LYS A 35 -8.99 -9.25 21.66
CA LYS A 35 -9.59 -10.36 22.43
C LYS A 35 -10.17 -11.44 21.51
N MET A 36 -10.84 -11.04 20.42
CA MET A 36 -11.40 -11.97 19.45
C MET A 36 -10.31 -12.76 18.72
N ALA A 37 -9.23 -12.11 18.30
CA ALA A 37 -8.09 -12.76 17.67
C ALA A 37 -7.46 -13.81 18.59
N THR A 38 -7.17 -13.47 19.85
CA THR A 38 -6.63 -14.40 20.84
C THR A 38 -7.58 -15.58 21.10
N LEU A 39 -8.90 -15.36 21.09
CA LEU A 39 -9.88 -16.45 21.25
C LEU A 39 -9.87 -17.43 20.06
N LEU A 40 -9.74 -16.92 18.83
CA LEU A 40 -9.62 -17.77 17.64
C LEU A 40 -8.32 -18.57 17.65
N GLU A 41 -7.24 -17.95 18.11
CA GLU A 41 -5.96 -18.62 18.28
C GLU A 41 -6.01 -19.74 19.32
N MET A 42 -6.56 -19.46 20.50
CA MET A 42 -6.82 -20.48 21.52
C MET A 42 -7.67 -21.64 20.98
N LYS A 43 -8.66 -21.36 20.11
CA LYS A 43 -9.51 -22.37 19.48
C LYS A 43 -8.74 -23.27 18.52
N CYS A 44 -7.86 -22.69 17.69
CA CYS A 44 -6.94 -23.41 16.80
C CYS A 44 -6.10 -24.41 17.61
N TYR A 45 -5.39 -23.91 18.62
CA TYR A 45 -4.49 -24.75 19.43
C TYR A 45 -5.22 -25.76 20.33
N TYR A 46 -6.47 -25.49 20.72
CA TYR A 46 -7.29 -26.47 21.43
C TYR A 46 -7.45 -27.76 20.61
N TRP A 47 -7.69 -27.65 19.30
CA TRP A 47 -7.81 -28.81 18.43
C TRP A 47 -6.51 -29.61 18.37
N LEU A 48 -5.37 -28.92 18.29
CA LEU A 48 -4.05 -29.53 18.25
C LEU A 48 -3.73 -30.28 19.55
N ILE A 49 -3.90 -29.64 20.72
CA ILE A 49 -3.66 -30.32 22.00
C ILE A 49 -4.62 -31.50 22.16
N LYS A 50 -5.89 -31.36 21.77
CA LYS A 50 -6.86 -32.46 21.86
C LYS A 50 -6.39 -33.68 21.06
N ALA A 51 -6.06 -33.48 19.79
CA ALA A 51 -5.58 -34.56 18.93
C ALA A 51 -4.27 -35.18 19.46
N TYR A 52 -3.32 -34.36 19.90
CA TYR A 52 -2.05 -34.83 20.46
C TYR A 52 -2.24 -35.63 21.76
N SER A 53 -3.15 -35.17 22.62
CA SER A 53 -3.45 -35.87 23.88
C SER A 53 -4.12 -37.22 23.62
N ASP A 54 -5.06 -37.25 22.68
CA ASP A 54 -5.79 -38.46 22.31
C ASP A 54 -4.87 -39.49 21.63
N GLU A 55 -3.88 -39.06 20.85
CA GLU A 55 -2.96 -39.97 20.16
C GLU A 55 -1.81 -40.45 21.05
N PHE A 56 -1.15 -39.53 21.77
CA PHE A 56 0.14 -39.81 22.40
C PHE A 56 0.14 -39.81 23.93
N LEU A 57 -0.88 -39.26 24.59
CA LEU A 57 -0.88 -39.03 26.04
C LEU A 57 -1.94 -39.79 26.83
N LYS A 58 -2.69 -40.70 26.20
CA LYS A 58 -3.74 -41.51 26.87
C LYS A 58 -3.22 -42.23 28.12
N ASP A 59 -2.04 -42.81 28.02
CA ASP A 59 -1.41 -43.59 29.10
C ASP A 59 -0.24 -42.85 29.77
N CYS A 60 -0.13 -41.53 29.56
CA CYS A 60 0.94 -40.71 30.11
C CYS A 60 0.46 -39.97 31.39
N ASP A 61 1.25 -40.08 32.47
CA ASP A 61 0.98 -39.41 33.75
C ASP A 61 2.05 -38.38 34.18
N CYS A 62 2.93 -37.96 33.26
CA CYS A 62 3.92 -36.93 33.57
C CYS A 62 3.26 -35.56 33.82
N ASP A 63 3.97 -34.65 34.49
CA ASP A 63 3.46 -33.31 34.82
C ASP A 63 3.03 -32.50 33.59
N TYR A 64 3.69 -32.71 32.45
CA TYR A 64 3.31 -32.06 31.21
C TYR A 64 1.96 -32.55 30.67
N SER A 65 1.67 -33.85 30.76
CA SER A 65 0.37 -34.42 30.37
C SER A 65 -0.76 -33.88 31.28
N LYS A 66 -0.50 -33.74 32.59
CA LYS A 66 -1.42 -33.13 33.55
C LYS A 66 -1.65 -31.65 33.22
N GLY A 67 -0.60 -30.93 32.87
CA GLY A 67 -0.65 -29.53 32.43
C GLY A 67 -1.56 -29.34 31.21
N LEU A 68 -1.36 -30.13 30.15
CA LEU A 68 -2.19 -30.05 28.94
C LEU A 68 -3.66 -30.40 29.20
N ARG A 69 -3.94 -31.42 30.03
CA ARG A 69 -5.31 -31.75 30.45
C ARG A 69 -5.98 -30.60 31.21
N ASN A 70 -5.24 -29.88 32.05
CA ASN A 70 -5.75 -28.70 32.75
C ASN A 70 -6.02 -27.54 31.80
N ILE A 71 -5.12 -27.27 30.85
CA ILE A 71 -5.30 -26.25 29.81
C ILE A 71 -6.57 -26.53 29.01
N GLN A 72 -6.79 -27.77 28.55
CA GLN A 72 -8.00 -28.14 27.82
C GLN A 72 -9.30 -27.88 28.62
N LYS A 73 -9.29 -28.17 29.93
CA LYS A 73 -10.44 -27.89 30.81
C LYS A 73 -10.70 -26.39 30.91
N SER A 74 -9.65 -25.59 31.11
CA SER A 74 -9.74 -24.13 31.18
C SER A 74 -10.28 -23.53 29.87
N LEU A 75 -9.76 -23.99 28.72
CA LEU A 75 -10.23 -23.52 27.40
C LEU A 75 -11.70 -23.83 27.17
N LYS A 76 -12.16 -25.04 27.52
CA LYS A 76 -13.59 -25.37 27.43
C LYS A 76 -14.45 -24.42 28.26
N ALA A 77 -14.03 -24.09 29.48
CA ALA A 77 -14.75 -23.14 30.32
C ALA A 77 -14.79 -21.73 29.72
N ILE A 78 -13.67 -21.26 29.14
CA ILE A 78 -13.59 -19.96 28.44
C ILE A 78 -14.52 -19.96 27.23
N PHE A 79 -14.46 -20.98 26.37
CA PHE A 79 -15.30 -21.06 25.18
C PHE A 79 -16.80 -21.10 25.50
N ILE A 80 -17.19 -21.76 26.60
CA ILE A 80 -18.59 -21.70 27.09
C ILE A 80 -18.96 -20.27 27.49
N LYS A 81 -18.09 -19.60 28.28
CA LYS A 81 -18.32 -18.24 28.76
C LYS A 81 -18.42 -17.23 27.61
N GLU A 82 -17.52 -17.33 26.64
CA GLU A 82 -17.40 -16.43 25.48
C GLU A 82 -18.27 -16.90 24.28
N LYS A 83 -19.09 -17.95 24.46
CA LYS A 83 -20.01 -18.50 23.45
C LYS A 83 -19.33 -18.94 22.14
N ILE A 84 -18.10 -19.45 22.22
CA ILE A 84 -17.35 -19.98 21.07
C ILE A 84 -17.79 -21.41 20.76
N VAL A 85 -18.20 -21.65 19.51
CA VAL A 85 -18.65 -22.97 19.05
C VAL A 85 -17.48 -23.82 18.55
N LEU A 86 -17.31 -24.99 19.17
CA LEU A 86 -16.34 -26.01 18.77
C LEU A 86 -16.96 -27.01 17.79
N ASP A 87 -16.92 -26.69 16.50
CA ASP A 87 -17.39 -27.57 15.43
C ASP A 87 -16.26 -28.51 14.95
N VAL A 88 -16.41 -29.80 15.25
CA VAL A 88 -15.42 -30.84 14.88
C VAL A 88 -15.22 -30.93 13.38
N ASN A 89 -16.23 -30.60 12.57
CA ASN A 89 -16.13 -30.62 11.11
C ASN A 89 -15.32 -29.43 10.57
N LYS A 90 -15.17 -28.37 11.36
CA LYS A 90 -14.40 -27.16 11.00
C LYS A 90 -13.02 -27.10 11.64
N LYS A 91 -12.61 -28.12 12.41
CA LYS A 91 -11.30 -28.14 13.09
C LYS A 91 -10.11 -27.85 12.16
N LYS A 92 -10.18 -28.31 10.90
CA LYS A 92 -9.15 -28.07 9.88
C LYS A 92 -9.13 -26.61 9.45
N CYS A 93 -10.30 -26.03 9.19
CA CYS A 93 -10.43 -24.63 8.80
C CYS A 93 -10.03 -23.69 9.94
N ASP A 94 -10.37 -24.02 11.20
CA ASP A 94 -9.97 -23.23 12.37
C ASP A 94 -8.44 -23.07 12.45
N ILE A 95 -7.68 -24.11 12.09
CA ILE A 95 -6.21 -24.07 12.11
C ILE A 95 -5.66 -23.32 10.90
N CYS A 96 -6.18 -23.58 9.69
CA CYS A 96 -5.78 -22.86 8.49
C CYS A 96 -6.03 -21.34 8.56
N LYS A 97 -6.92 -20.87 9.43
CA LYS A 97 -7.17 -19.43 9.62
C LYS A 97 -6.15 -18.72 10.51
N ILE A 98 -5.43 -19.45 11.35
CA ILE A 98 -4.61 -18.87 12.43
C ILE A 98 -3.14 -19.17 12.22
N LEU A 99 -2.79 -20.44 12.03
CA LEU A 99 -1.39 -20.85 11.94
C LEU A 99 -0.60 -20.11 10.85
N PRO A 100 -1.16 -19.81 9.66
CA PRO A 100 -0.45 -19.04 8.65
C PRO A 100 -0.19 -17.60 9.09
N CYS A 101 -1.13 -16.98 9.82
CA CYS A 101 -0.97 -15.61 10.33
C CYS A 101 0.21 -15.51 11.31
N GLU A 102 0.36 -16.50 12.20
CA GLU A 102 1.49 -16.55 13.14
C GLU A 102 2.82 -16.80 12.44
N ILE A 103 2.86 -17.76 11.50
CA ILE A 103 4.05 -18.05 10.70
C ILE A 103 4.45 -16.79 9.92
N PHE A 104 3.49 -16.15 9.25
CA PHE A 104 3.74 -14.97 8.44
C PHE A 104 4.24 -13.80 9.28
N ALA A 105 3.68 -13.58 10.48
CA ALA A 105 4.14 -12.53 11.39
C ALA A 105 5.62 -12.72 11.79
N LEU A 106 6.04 -13.97 12.01
CA LEU A 106 7.45 -14.28 12.27
C LEU A 106 8.32 -14.04 11.03
N LEU A 107 7.89 -14.48 9.86
CA LEU A 107 8.61 -14.29 8.60
C LEU A 107 8.79 -12.81 8.27
N ASP A 108 7.72 -12.03 8.37
CA ASP A 108 7.77 -10.59 8.12
C ASP A 108 8.61 -9.84 9.17
N GLY A 109 8.54 -10.27 10.44
CA GLY A 109 9.40 -9.76 11.50
C GLY A 109 10.89 -10.01 11.21
N ALA A 110 11.23 -11.20 10.71
CA ALA A 110 12.60 -11.55 10.37
C ALA A 110 13.15 -10.72 9.19
N CYS A 111 12.31 -10.26 8.28
CA CYS A 111 12.72 -9.38 7.17
C CYS A 111 13.30 -8.04 7.64
N SER A 112 12.96 -7.59 8.86
CA SER A 112 13.34 -6.28 9.41
C SER A 112 14.48 -6.35 10.45
N LEU A 113 15.00 -7.55 10.75
CA LEU A 113 16.05 -7.71 11.75
C LEU A 113 17.44 -7.55 11.14
N HIS A 114 18.28 -6.72 11.75
CA HIS A 114 19.69 -6.54 11.34
C HIS A 114 20.67 -7.18 12.32
N ASP A 115 20.25 -7.41 13.57
CA ASP A 115 21.09 -8.08 14.58
C ASP A 115 20.98 -9.60 14.45
N VAL A 116 22.14 -10.25 14.38
CA VAL A 116 22.24 -11.71 14.19
C VAL A 116 21.65 -12.49 15.37
N LYS A 117 21.80 -12.00 16.61
CA LYS A 117 21.28 -12.69 17.80
C LYS A 117 19.76 -12.62 17.87
N ASP A 118 19.19 -11.48 17.50
CA ASP A 118 17.73 -11.34 17.43
C ASP A 118 17.15 -12.23 16.33
N LEU A 119 17.85 -12.32 15.18
CA LEU A 119 17.45 -13.23 14.10
C LEU A 119 17.52 -14.70 14.54
N ASP A 120 18.59 -15.11 15.22
CA ASP A 120 18.74 -16.46 15.78
C ASP A 120 17.65 -16.80 16.81
N SER A 121 17.24 -15.81 17.62
CA SER A 121 16.13 -15.96 18.56
C SER A 121 14.80 -16.16 17.85
N MET A 122 14.55 -15.41 16.78
CA MET A 122 13.34 -15.53 15.96
C MET A 122 13.29 -16.85 15.21
N VAL A 123 14.42 -17.30 14.69
CA VAL A 123 14.61 -18.60 14.06
C VAL A 123 14.21 -19.75 14.97
N LYS A 124 14.56 -19.70 16.26
CA LYS A 124 14.14 -20.74 17.22
C LYS A 124 12.63 -20.79 17.38
N LYS A 125 11.96 -19.63 17.34
CA LYS A 125 10.49 -19.56 17.34
C LYS A 125 9.93 -20.15 16.03
N MET A 126 10.54 -19.83 14.90
CA MET A 126 10.17 -20.39 13.59
C MET A 126 10.27 -21.92 13.55
N GLU A 127 11.36 -22.49 14.07
CA GLU A 127 11.55 -23.94 14.19
C GLU A 127 10.44 -24.59 15.03
N TYR A 128 9.94 -23.89 16.05
CA TYR A 128 8.76 -24.33 16.80
C TYR A 128 7.49 -24.36 15.94
N HIS A 129 7.20 -23.33 15.15
CA HIS A 129 6.03 -23.34 14.26
C HIS A 129 6.13 -24.40 13.15
N VAL A 130 7.34 -24.78 12.72
CA VAL A 130 7.54 -25.95 11.85
C VAL A 130 7.07 -27.23 12.55
N VAL A 131 7.45 -27.45 13.81
CA VAL A 131 6.99 -28.63 14.58
C VAL A 131 5.47 -28.63 14.72
N LEU A 132 4.85 -27.49 15.05
CA LEU A 132 3.40 -27.37 15.13
C LEU A 132 2.71 -27.69 13.80
N ALA A 133 3.24 -27.16 12.69
CA ALA A 133 2.71 -27.42 11.36
C ALA A 133 2.76 -28.91 11.01
N PHE A 134 3.86 -29.61 11.32
CA PHE A 134 3.95 -31.05 11.14
C PHE A 134 2.94 -31.82 12.01
N LEU A 135 2.80 -31.46 13.29
CA LEU A 135 1.82 -32.09 14.18
C LEU A 135 0.39 -31.88 13.68
N TYR A 136 0.08 -30.70 13.15
CA TYR A 136 -1.20 -30.41 12.53
C TYR A 136 -1.46 -31.32 11.32
N ASP A 137 -0.51 -31.39 10.39
CA ASP A 137 -0.61 -32.20 9.18
C ASP A 137 -0.76 -33.70 9.50
N GLU A 138 -0.07 -34.19 10.53
CA GLU A 138 -0.10 -35.60 10.94
C GLU A 138 -1.38 -35.97 11.71
N LEU A 139 -1.80 -35.16 12.67
CA LEU A 139 -2.87 -35.52 13.62
C LEU A 139 -4.26 -35.05 13.21
N ILE A 140 -4.35 -33.93 12.51
CA ILE A 140 -5.62 -33.30 12.15
C ILE A 140 -5.86 -33.41 10.65
N GLY A 141 -4.79 -33.26 9.87
CA GLY A 141 -4.77 -33.43 8.42
C GLY A 141 -5.20 -32.18 7.66
N LYS A 142 -4.65 -32.06 6.46
CA LYS A 142 -4.80 -30.91 5.54
C LYS A 142 -6.27 -30.56 5.24
N CYS A 143 -6.56 -29.26 5.16
CA CYS A 143 -7.84 -28.74 4.70
C CYS A 143 -7.81 -28.56 3.18
N MET A 144 -8.51 -29.40 2.41
CA MET A 144 -8.56 -29.25 0.94
C MET A 144 -9.72 -28.36 0.44
N LYS A 145 -10.44 -27.68 1.35
CA LYS A 145 -11.71 -27.01 1.04
C LYS A 145 -11.75 -25.52 1.38
N CYS A 146 -10.70 -24.96 1.98
CA CYS A 146 -10.67 -23.55 2.38
C CYS A 146 -9.56 -22.81 1.63
N SER A 147 -9.81 -21.54 1.25
CA SER A 147 -8.83 -20.71 0.53
C SER A 147 -7.60 -20.43 1.39
N GLU A 148 -7.76 -20.38 2.72
CA GLU A 148 -6.69 -20.17 3.70
C GLU A 148 -5.66 -21.32 3.73
N TYR A 149 -5.97 -22.46 3.10
CA TYR A 149 -5.00 -23.53 2.93
C TYR A 149 -3.83 -23.14 2.01
N VAL A 150 -4.07 -22.29 1.02
CA VAL A 150 -3.01 -21.79 0.12
C VAL A 150 -2.05 -20.89 0.90
N GLU A 151 -2.59 -20.05 1.79
CA GLU A 151 -1.81 -19.23 2.73
C GLU A 151 -0.93 -20.11 3.62
N TYR A 152 -1.51 -21.16 4.19
CA TYR A 152 -0.80 -22.10 5.06
C TYR A 152 0.40 -22.75 4.36
N ILE A 153 0.19 -23.30 3.16
CA ILE A 153 1.25 -24.01 2.43
C ILE A 153 2.35 -23.06 2.00
N SER A 154 2.00 -21.85 1.54
CA SER A 154 2.98 -20.86 1.12
C SER A 154 3.82 -20.38 2.30
N CYS A 155 3.19 -20.02 3.42
CA CYS A 155 3.89 -19.64 4.65
C CYS A 155 4.80 -20.74 5.17
N LEU A 156 4.34 -22.00 5.18
CA LEU A 156 5.15 -23.14 5.61
C LEU A 156 6.35 -23.38 4.67
N GLN A 157 6.17 -23.19 3.36
CA GLN A 157 7.26 -23.30 2.39
C GLN A 157 8.32 -22.22 2.66
N PHE A 158 7.92 -20.95 2.79
CA PHE A 158 8.83 -19.85 3.10
C PHE A 158 9.59 -20.07 4.40
N LEU A 159 8.89 -20.57 5.43
CA LEU A 159 9.44 -20.91 6.73
C LEU A 159 10.53 -21.97 6.62
N CYS A 160 10.24 -23.09 5.94
CA CYS A 160 11.19 -24.18 5.75
C CYS A 160 12.41 -23.71 4.94
N ASP A 161 12.18 -23.03 3.81
CA ASP A 161 13.24 -22.49 2.94
C ASP A 161 14.17 -21.54 3.71
N PHE A 162 13.60 -20.65 4.53
CA PHE A 162 14.38 -19.70 5.30
C PHE A 162 15.18 -20.37 6.42
N ILE A 163 14.58 -21.33 7.13
CA ILE A 163 15.30 -22.08 8.17
C ILE A 163 16.48 -22.84 7.59
N GLU A 164 16.32 -23.44 6.41
CA GLU A 164 17.36 -24.20 5.73
C GLU A 164 18.45 -23.32 5.13
N SER A 165 18.07 -22.27 4.38
CA SER A 165 19.02 -21.45 3.62
C SER A 165 19.64 -20.31 4.43
N ARG A 166 18.97 -19.84 5.49
CA ARG A 166 19.29 -18.59 6.21
C ARG A 166 19.40 -17.36 5.30
N ASN A 167 18.81 -17.42 4.09
CA ASN A 167 18.90 -16.36 3.11
C ASN A 167 17.81 -15.30 3.35
N GLN A 168 18.17 -14.24 4.08
CA GLN A 168 17.25 -13.16 4.42
C GLN A 168 16.78 -12.36 3.19
N GLN A 169 17.64 -12.17 2.18
CA GLN A 169 17.27 -11.47 0.95
C GLN A 169 16.19 -12.24 0.18
N LYS A 170 16.32 -13.57 0.09
CA LYS A 170 15.29 -14.42 -0.51
C LYS A 170 13.98 -14.32 0.29
N LEU A 171 14.05 -14.37 1.62
CA LEU A 171 12.87 -14.23 2.47
C LEU A 171 12.17 -12.88 2.26
N GLN A 172 12.92 -11.78 2.18
CA GLN A 172 12.38 -10.44 1.91
C GLN A 172 11.63 -10.39 0.57
N ASN A 173 12.20 -10.98 -0.48
CA ASN A 173 11.52 -11.11 -1.77
C ASN A 173 10.24 -11.94 -1.67
N ASP A 174 10.31 -13.13 -1.05
CA ASP A 174 9.18 -14.05 -0.91
C ASP A 174 8.02 -13.39 -0.13
N VAL A 175 8.33 -12.75 1.01
CA VAL A 175 7.35 -12.02 1.83
C VAL A 175 6.76 -10.83 1.07
N PHE A 176 7.57 -10.06 0.34
CA PHE A 176 7.08 -8.93 -0.46
C PHE A 176 6.09 -9.39 -1.53
N PHE A 177 6.45 -10.37 -2.36
CA PHE A 177 5.56 -10.88 -3.41
C PHE A 177 4.29 -11.48 -2.82
N TRP A 178 4.38 -12.10 -1.64
CA TRP A 178 3.21 -12.61 -0.94
C TRP A 178 2.28 -11.50 -0.45
N LYS A 179 2.81 -10.44 0.19
CA LYS A 179 2.03 -9.24 0.57
C LYS A 179 1.32 -8.65 -0.65
N MET A 180 2.03 -8.53 -1.76
CA MET A 180 1.47 -8.02 -3.03
C MET A 180 0.36 -8.91 -3.58
N ALA A 181 0.55 -10.24 -3.56
CA ALA A 181 -0.48 -11.19 -4.01
C ALA A 181 -1.75 -11.08 -3.16
N ARG A 182 -1.62 -11.12 -1.83
CA ARG A 182 -2.74 -10.95 -0.90
C ARG A 182 -3.47 -9.63 -1.11
N ASN A 183 -2.73 -8.53 -1.27
CA ASN A 183 -3.32 -7.22 -1.52
C ASN A 183 -4.06 -7.15 -2.87
N ASN A 184 -3.51 -7.79 -3.91
CA ASN A 184 -4.21 -7.90 -5.19
C ASN A 184 -5.52 -8.69 -5.05
N ASP A 185 -5.55 -9.77 -4.26
CA ASP A 185 -6.78 -10.51 -3.99
C ASP A 185 -7.84 -9.63 -3.33
N GLU A 186 -7.47 -8.77 -2.37
CA GLU A 186 -8.38 -7.78 -1.77
C GLU A 186 -8.96 -6.81 -2.81
N ILE A 187 -8.13 -6.32 -3.74
CA ILE A 187 -8.57 -5.46 -4.86
C ILE A 187 -9.53 -6.24 -5.78
N TRP A 188 -9.19 -7.47 -6.15
CA TRP A 188 -10.00 -8.29 -7.06
C TRP A 188 -11.33 -8.73 -6.44
N ASN A 189 -11.38 -8.94 -5.12
CA ASN A 189 -12.63 -9.19 -4.40
C ASN A 189 -13.62 -8.03 -4.51
N CYS A 190 -13.13 -6.82 -4.80
CA CYS A 190 -13.94 -5.63 -5.05
C CYS A 190 -14.28 -5.41 -6.54
N SER A 191 -13.90 -6.32 -7.44
CA SER A 191 -14.02 -6.12 -8.90
C SER A 191 -15.45 -5.91 -9.39
N GLU A 192 -16.46 -6.41 -8.67
CA GLU A 192 -17.87 -6.16 -8.98
C GLU A 192 -18.22 -4.67 -8.96
N ALA A 193 -17.51 -3.85 -8.16
CA ALA A 193 -17.69 -2.40 -8.16
C ALA A 193 -17.45 -1.79 -9.55
N LEU A 194 -16.54 -2.36 -10.36
CA LEU A 194 -16.16 -1.87 -11.69
C LEU A 194 -17.26 -2.09 -12.75
N ASN A 195 -18.20 -3.01 -12.53
CA ASN A 195 -19.25 -3.34 -13.50
C ASN A 195 -20.47 -2.41 -13.40
N MET A 196 -20.52 -1.49 -12.43
CA MET A 196 -21.73 -0.74 -12.07
C MET A 196 -21.85 0.67 -12.68
N ASP A 197 -20.95 1.05 -13.59
CA ASP A 197 -20.90 2.39 -14.22
C ASP A 197 -21.67 2.48 -15.56
N GLN A 198 -22.47 1.47 -15.92
CA GLN A 198 -22.99 1.34 -17.29
C GLN A 198 -24.09 2.33 -17.72
N ASN A 199 -24.59 3.23 -16.86
CA ASN A 199 -25.75 4.10 -17.19
C ASN A 199 -25.61 5.54 -16.69
N ILE A 200 -24.43 6.13 -16.86
CA ILE A 200 -24.16 7.48 -16.36
C ILE A 200 -24.33 8.47 -17.50
N GLU A 201 -25.28 9.37 -17.35
CA GLU A 201 -25.42 10.50 -18.26
C GLU A 201 -24.29 11.49 -18.00
N CYS A 202 -23.52 11.78 -19.04
CA CYS A 202 -22.55 12.85 -19.05
C CYS A 202 -22.64 13.56 -20.39
N THR A 203 -22.47 14.87 -20.37
CA THR A 203 -22.52 15.71 -21.57
C THR A 203 -21.11 16.20 -21.85
N GLU A 204 -20.49 15.74 -22.94
CA GLU A 204 -19.18 16.23 -23.36
C GLU A 204 -19.21 17.75 -23.56
N VAL A 205 -18.14 18.41 -23.13
CA VAL A 205 -17.99 19.87 -23.25
C VAL A 205 -16.87 20.13 -24.24
N ASP A 206 -17.16 20.96 -25.24
CA ASP A 206 -16.11 21.51 -26.09
C ASP A 206 -15.43 22.66 -25.35
N LEU A 207 -14.13 22.49 -25.11
CA LEU A 207 -13.27 23.44 -24.41
C LEU A 207 -12.13 23.91 -25.32
N GLU A 208 -12.30 23.81 -26.64
CA GLU A 208 -11.32 24.31 -27.59
C GLU A 208 -11.08 25.81 -27.36
N ASN A 209 -9.81 26.21 -27.22
CA ASN A 209 -9.35 27.56 -26.90
C ASN A 209 -9.63 28.07 -25.48
N HIS A 210 -10.20 27.25 -24.59
CA HIS A 210 -10.36 27.60 -23.18
C HIS A 210 -9.09 27.31 -22.38
N ILE A 211 -8.80 28.14 -21.38
CA ILE A 211 -7.78 27.85 -20.37
C ILE A 211 -8.39 26.88 -19.36
N THR A 212 -7.96 25.63 -19.42
CA THR A 212 -8.41 24.58 -18.51
C THR A 212 -7.48 24.45 -17.30
N VAL A 213 -8.06 24.47 -16.11
CA VAL A 213 -7.35 24.49 -14.84
C VAL A 213 -7.77 23.30 -14.00
N TYR A 214 -6.87 22.35 -13.81
CA TYR A 214 -7.08 21.23 -12.91
C TYR A 214 -6.51 21.58 -11.54
N LEU A 215 -7.34 21.54 -10.50
CA LEU A 215 -6.92 21.81 -9.13
C LEU A 215 -6.52 20.51 -8.42
N ASP A 216 -5.49 20.58 -7.59
CA ASP A 216 -5.21 19.56 -6.58
C ASP A 216 -6.20 19.70 -5.41
N PHE A 217 -6.45 18.61 -4.67
CA PHE A 217 -7.38 18.56 -3.55
C PHE A 217 -7.05 19.58 -2.44
N ASN A 218 -5.76 19.83 -2.22
CA ASN A 218 -5.28 20.81 -1.24
C ASN A 218 -5.65 22.27 -1.60
N VAL A 219 -5.89 22.58 -2.87
CA VAL A 219 -6.27 23.93 -3.31
C VAL A 219 -7.67 24.26 -2.83
N TYR A 220 -8.60 23.30 -2.89
CA TYR A 220 -9.94 23.46 -2.33
C TYR A 220 -9.91 23.70 -0.81
N GLN A 221 -8.93 23.14 -0.07
CA GLN A 221 -8.74 23.47 1.36
C GLN A 221 -8.35 24.94 1.55
N ARG A 222 -7.53 25.49 0.66
CA ARG A 222 -7.17 26.92 0.71
C ARG A 222 -8.32 27.82 0.29
N TYR A 223 -9.05 27.46 -0.75
CA TYR A 223 -10.28 28.16 -1.15
C TYR A 223 -11.29 28.28 0.00
N GLU A 224 -11.44 27.23 0.82
CA GLU A 224 -12.36 27.22 1.95
C GLU A 224 -11.90 28.02 3.18
N SER A 225 -10.59 28.30 3.30
CA SER A 225 -9.99 28.83 4.53
C SER A 225 -9.30 30.20 4.37
N ASP A 226 -9.02 30.64 3.14
CA ASP A 226 -8.35 31.91 2.85
C ASP A 226 -9.24 32.80 1.97
N ASP A 227 -9.70 33.92 2.53
CA ASP A 227 -10.61 34.85 1.85
C ASP A 227 -10.02 35.44 0.56
N LYS A 228 -8.69 35.64 0.49
CA LYS A 228 -8.06 36.18 -0.73
C LYS A 228 -8.07 35.15 -1.85
N VAL A 229 -7.79 33.89 -1.51
CA VAL A 229 -7.86 32.77 -2.47
C VAL A 229 -9.31 32.57 -2.93
N LYS A 230 -10.26 32.68 -2.00
CA LYS A 230 -11.69 32.60 -2.31
C LYS A 230 -12.14 33.67 -3.29
N GLU A 231 -11.78 34.92 -3.06
CA GLU A 231 -12.15 36.04 -3.94
C GLU A 231 -11.50 35.93 -5.33
N PHE A 232 -10.24 35.49 -5.38
CA PHE A 232 -9.55 35.21 -6.64
C PHE A 232 -10.32 34.18 -7.48
N PHE A 233 -10.65 33.02 -6.90
CA PHE A 233 -11.37 31.98 -7.64
C PHE A 233 -12.78 32.40 -8.03
N LYS A 234 -13.49 33.16 -7.18
CA LYS A 234 -14.80 33.73 -7.53
C LYS A 234 -14.75 34.67 -8.73
N THR A 235 -13.67 35.43 -8.86
CA THR A 235 -13.44 36.28 -10.04
C THR A 235 -13.05 35.44 -11.25
N LEU A 236 -12.21 34.41 -11.04
CA LEU A 236 -11.71 33.55 -12.10
C LEU A 236 -12.83 32.79 -12.82
N ILE A 237 -13.77 32.20 -12.06
CA ILE A 237 -14.89 31.44 -12.63
C ILE A 237 -15.95 32.30 -13.35
N GLN A 238 -15.84 33.63 -13.28
CA GLN A 238 -16.69 34.55 -14.04
C GLN A 238 -16.12 34.83 -15.45
N GLN A 239 -14.90 34.38 -15.74
CA GLN A 239 -14.28 34.55 -17.05
C GLN A 239 -14.75 33.43 -17.99
N ASP A 240 -15.34 33.81 -19.13
CA ASP A 240 -15.95 32.86 -20.07
C ASP A 240 -14.95 31.91 -20.73
N ASN A 241 -13.66 32.25 -20.75
CA ASN A 241 -12.59 31.49 -21.39
C ASN A 241 -11.82 30.59 -20.41
N ILE A 242 -12.27 30.42 -19.17
CA ILE A 242 -11.56 29.64 -18.14
C ILE A 242 -12.47 28.61 -17.51
N ASP A 243 -12.00 27.38 -17.47
CA ASP A 243 -12.72 26.26 -16.90
C ASP A 243 -11.91 25.53 -15.86
N ILE A 244 -12.48 25.42 -14.65
CA ILE A 244 -11.91 24.63 -13.58
C ILE A 244 -12.47 23.21 -13.66
N ILE A 245 -11.59 22.23 -13.67
CA ILE A 245 -11.92 20.82 -13.90
C ILE A 245 -11.59 20.01 -12.64
N TYR A 246 -12.49 19.11 -12.24
CA TYR A 246 -12.23 18.10 -11.21
C TYR A 246 -12.24 16.69 -11.82
N SER A 247 -12.14 15.66 -10.99
CA SER A 247 -12.16 14.25 -11.40
C SER A 247 -12.78 13.38 -10.31
N GLY A 248 -13.03 12.10 -10.61
CA GLY A 248 -13.46 11.12 -9.61
C GLY A 248 -12.52 11.03 -8.41
N THR A 249 -11.21 11.18 -8.63
CA THR A 249 -10.15 11.18 -7.62
C THR A 249 -10.45 12.17 -6.48
N HIS A 250 -10.96 13.35 -6.79
CA HIS A 250 -11.31 14.35 -5.78
C HIS A 250 -12.41 13.86 -4.84
N LEU A 251 -13.42 13.18 -5.39
CA LEU A 251 -14.54 12.67 -4.59
C LEU A 251 -14.14 11.44 -3.78
N GLU A 252 -13.22 10.62 -4.29
CA GLU A 252 -12.60 9.53 -3.52
C GLU A 252 -11.88 10.09 -2.29
N GLU A 253 -11.11 11.18 -2.46
CA GLU A 253 -10.47 11.86 -1.34
C GLU A 253 -11.44 12.53 -0.37
N VAL A 254 -12.58 13.05 -0.86
CA VAL A 254 -13.68 13.53 0.00
C VAL A 254 -14.15 12.41 0.92
N LEU A 255 -14.48 11.25 0.36
CA LEU A 255 -14.99 10.10 1.14
C LEU A 255 -13.97 9.60 2.16
N ARG A 256 -12.67 9.67 1.82
CA ARG A 256 -11.58 9.31 2.73
C ARG A 256 -11.53 10.20 3.99
N MET A 257 -12.04 11.43 3.95
CA MET A 257 -12.01 12.35 5.10
C MET A 257 -12.79 11.80 6.31
N GLY A 258 -13.82 10.99 6.08
CA GLY A 258 -14.63 10.33 7.12
C GLY A 258 -15.37 11.29 8.06
N ARG A 259 -15.63 12.53 7.64
CA ARG A 259 -16.30 13.59 8.42
C ARG A 259 -17.35 14.29 7.55
N LYS A 260 -18.62 13.92 7.76
CA LYS A 260 -19.78 14.40 6.97
C LYS A 260 -19.86 15.91 6.75
N GLU A 261 -19.56 16.72 7.77
CA GLU A 261 -19.58 18.19 7.65
C GLU A 261 -18.49 18.69 6.69
N CYS A 262 -17.29 18.13 6.78
CA CYS A 262 -16.19 18.46 5.88
C CYS A 262 -16.45 17.97 4.47
N GLU A 263 -17.04 16.78 4.32
CA GLU A 263 -17.42 16.21 3.03
C GLU A 263 -18.41 17.10 2.30
N THR A 264 -19.50 17.48 2.98
CA THR A 264 -20.56 18.33 2.41
C THR A 264 -19.99 19.68 1.96
N ARG A 265 -19.19 20.32 2.81
CA ARG A 265 -18.52 21.58 2.45
C ARG A 265 -17.62 21.41 1.22
N ARG A 266 -16.84 20.33 1.17
CA ARG A 266 -15.90 20.08 0.05
C ARG A 266 -16.62 19.83 -1.26
N ILE A 267 -17.68 19.03 -1.25
CA ILE A 267 -18.53 18.78 -2.42
C ILE A 267 -19.09 20.10 -2.96
N ASN A 268 -19.59 20.97 -2.07
CA ASN A 268 -20.12 22.28 -2.46
C ASN A 268 -19.03 23.16 -3.09
N SER A 269 -17.82 23.20 -2.51
CA SER A 269 -16.69 23.95 -3.08
C SER A 269 -16.30 23.44 -4.47
N ILE A 270 -16.27 22.12 -4.67
CA ILE A 270 -15.97 21.52 -5.98
C ILE A 270 -17.06 21.89 -6.99
N GLN A 271 -18.33 21.75 -6.62
CA GLN A 271 -19.45 22.08 -7.49
C GLN A 271 -19.47 23.58 -7.86
N GLU A 272 -19.22 24.46 -6.90
CA GLU A 272 -19.18 25.92 -7.12
C GLU A 272 -18.08 26.31 -8.11
N LEU A 273 -16.87 25.78 -7.92
CA LEU A 273 -15.72 26.18 -8.75
C LEU A 273 -15.76 25.57 -10.16
N THR A 274 -16.26 24.35 -10.30
CA THR A 274 -16.17 23.60 -11.56
C THR A 274 -17.44 23.69 -12.40
N GLY A 275 -18.57 24.07 -11.80
CA GLY A 275 -19.88 23.99 -12.44
C GLY A 275 -20.24 22.55 -12.85
N GLY A 276 -19.65 21.53 -12.22
CA GLY A 276 -19.85 20.12 -12.55
C GLY A 276 -18.97 19.60 -13.70
N LYS A 277 -18.01 20.38 -14.20
CA LYS A 277 -17.05 19.94 -15.24
C LYS A 277 -16.03 18.96 -14.67
N ILE A 278 -16.10 17.72 -15.14
CA ILE A 278 -15.32 16.59 -14.65
C ILE A 278 -14.50 15.94 -15.78
N ALA A 279 -13.25 15.62 -15.48
CA ALA A 279 -12.41 14.74 -16.29
C ALA A 279 -12.74 13.27 -15.97
N VAL A 280 -13.15 12.52 -16.99
CA VAL A 280 -13.52 11.11 -16.92
C VAL A 280 -12.85 10.31 -18.02
N VAL A 281 -12.84 8.98 -17.90
CA VAL A 281 -12.39 8.10 -18.98
C VAL A 281 -13.57 7.83 -19.91
N GLY A 282 -13.47 8.34 -21.15
CA GLY A 282 -14.47 8.16 -22.19
C GLY A 282 -14.54 6.74 -22.73
N LYS A 283 -15.51 6.48 -23.61
CA LYS A 283 -15.70 5.15 -24.25
C LYS A 283 -14.53 4.73 -25.13
N ASP A 284 -13.80 5.70 -25.68
CA ASP A 284 -12.56 5.50 -26.43
C ASP A 284 -11.34 5.28 -25.51
N LYS A 285 -11.57 5.17 -24.19
CA LYS A 285 -10.59 4.99 -23.12
C LYS A 285 -9.64 6.18 -22.93
N LYS A 286 -9.92 7.33 -23.52
CA LYS A 286 -9.15 8.56 -23.31
C LYS A 286 -9.78 9.42 -22.24
N THR A 287 -9.01 10.35 -21.70
CA THR A 287 -9.57 11.38 -20.81
C THR A 287 -10.44 12.31 -21.65
N THR A 288 -11.70 12.51 -21.24
CA THR A 288 -12.60 13.51 -21.81
C THR A 288 -13.16 14.38 -20.69
N ILE A 289 -13.54 15.61 -21.03
CA ILE A 289 -14.18 16.53 -20.09
C ILE A 289 -15.67 16.59 -20.40
N CYS A 290 -16.47 16.37 -19.36
CA CYS A 290 -17.93 16.41 -19.46
C CYS A 290 -18.55 17.14 -18.27
N ILE A 291 -19.82 17.49 -18.39
CA ILE A 291 -20.64 17.93 -17.25
C ILE A 291 -21.37 16.72 -16.70
N GLN A 292 -21.30 16.56 -15.37
CA GLN A 292 -21.98 15.50 -14.64
C GLN A 292 -22.49 16.01 -13.29
N ASP A 293 -23.63 15.48 -12.83
CA ASP A 293 -24.09 15.69 -11.46
C ASP A 293 -23.11 15.07 -10.44
N ILE A 294 -22.63 15.92 -9.53
CA ILE A 294 -21.61 15.54 -8.54
C ILE A 294 -22.12 14.48 -7.55
N ASN A 295 -23.41 14.46 -7.23
CA ASN A 295 -23.98 13.47 -6.30
C ASN A 295 -24.11 12.10 -6.96
N GLN A 296 -24.47 12.06 -8.24
CA GLN A 296 -24.43 10.84 -9.04
C GLN A 296 -23.01 10.28 -9.11
N ARG A 297 -22.00 11.14 -9.34
CA ARG A 297 -20.59 10.73 -9.35
C ARG A 297 -20.12 10.27 -7.96
N LEU A 298 -20.54 10.95 -6.89
CA LEU A 298 -20.22 10.56 -5.52
C LEU A 298 -20.73 9.15 -5.20
N ASN A 299 -21.96 8.83 -5.57
CA ASN A 299 -22.54 7.49 -5.38
C ASN A 299 -21.78 6.39 -6.13
N GLN A 300 -21.08 6.73 -7.22
CA GLN A 300 -20.21 5.79 -7.94
C GLN A 300 -18.91 5.58 -7.18
N VAL A 301 -18.21 6.66 -6.83
CA VAL A 301 -16.93 6.53 -6.13
C VAL A 301 -17.05 5.89 -4.75
N MET A 302 -18.22 6.00 -4.09
CA MET A 302 -18.51 5.26 -2.86
C MET A 302 -18.39 3.74 -3.02
N LYS A 303 -18.65 3.20 -4.21
CA LYS A 303 -18.52 1.76 -4.48
C LYS A 303 -17.06 1.31 -4.54
N TYR A 304 -16.14 2.24 -4.81
CA TYR A 304 -14.71 1.98 -4.93
C TYR A 304 -13.97 2.10 -3.59
N LEU A 305 -14.65 2.43 -2.49
CA LEU A 305 -13.99 2.76 -1.23
C LEU A 305 -13.10 1.64 -0.70
N GLU A 306 -13.61 0.40 -0.63
CA GLU A 306 -12.83 -0.74 -0.14
C GLU A 306 -11.66 -1.08 -1.09
N MET A 307 -11.90 -1.00 -2.40
CA MET A 307 -10.86 -1.18 -3.41
C MET A 307 -9.75 -0.13 -3.27
N ASN A 308 -10.11 1.12 -3.01
CA ASN A 308 -9.17 2.22 -2.82
C ASN A 308 -8.37 2.06 -1.52
N ILE A 309 -8.99 1.59 -0.43
CA ILE A 309 -8.28 1.26 0.81
C ILE A 309 -7.23 0.18 0.55
N ALA A 310 -7.59 -0.87 -0.19
CA ALA A 310 -6.64 -1.91 -0.58
C ALA A 310 -5.53 -1.36 -1.50
N ALA A 311 -5.86 -0.49 -2.46
CA ALA A 311 -4.88 0.13 -3.34
C ALA A 311 -3.93 1.09 -2.60
N GLU A 312 -4.41 1.84 -1.63
CA GLU A 312 -3.59 2.67 -0.73
C GLU A 312 -2.63 1.80 0.10
N GLU A 313 -3.10 0.64 0.59
CA GLU A 313 -2.25 -0.32 1.31
C GLU A 313 -1.16 -0.92 0.41
N ARG A 314 -1.46 -1.10 -0.88
CA ARG A 314 -0.47 -1.54 -1.87
C ARG A 314 0.72 -0.59 -1.94
N GLU A 315 0.48 0.73 -1.93
CA GLU A 315 1.55 1.72 -1.93
C GLU A 315 2.41 1.64 -0.66
N CYS A 316 1.81 1.32 0.49
CA CYS A 316 2.55 1.06 1.73
C CYS A 316 3.45 -0.19 1.59
N ILE A 317 2.94 -1.28 1.03
CA ILE A 317 3.71 -2.51 0.79
C ILE A 317 4.88 -2.25 -0.15
N VAL A 318 4.66 -1.52 -1.24
CA VAL A 318 5.72 -1.14 -2.18
C VAL A 318 6.76 -0.24 -1.52
N ALA A 319 6.33 0.71 -0.68
CA ALA A 319 7.25 1.56 0.06
C ALA A 319 8.12 0.73 1.02
N GLU A 320 7.51 -0.14 1.82
CA GLU A 320 8.24 -1.05 2.74
C GLU A 320 9.27 -1.90 1.99
N ALA A 321 8.91 -2.40 0.80
CA ALA A 321 9.82 -3.18 -0.03
C ALA A 321 11.02 -2.37 -0.53
N ARG A 322 10.85 -1.08 -0.86
CA ARG A 322 11.97 -0.22 -1.29
C ARG A 322 13.05 -0.13 -0.22
N GLU A 323 12.67 -0.05 1.06
CA GLU A 323 13.62 -0.08 2.18
C GLU A 323 14.27 -1.47 2.32
N LYS A 324 13.44 -2.52 2.38
CA LYS A 324 13.93 -3.88 2.66
C LYS A 324 14.77 -4.49 1.54
N LEU A 325 14.51 -4.11 0.29
CA LEU A 325 15.22 -4.60 -0.89
C LEU A 325 16.44 -3.76 -1.27
N CYS A 326 16.79 -2.75 -0.47
CA CYS A 326 17.92 -1.86 -0.72
C CYS A 326 17.90 -1.27 -2.15
N LEU A 327 16.73 -0.90 -2.67
CA LEU A 327 16.64 -0.33 -4.03
C LEU A 327 17.24 1.11 -4.13
N HIS A 328 17.76 1.64 -3.02
CA HIS A 328 18.36 2.96 -2.89
C HIS A 328 19.68 2.86 -2.09
N GLU A 329 20.70 2.23 -2.66
CA GLU A 329 22.06 2.10 -2.08
C GLU A 329 23.00 3.26 -2.47
N PHE A 330 22.47 4.48 -2.54
CA PHE A 330 23.27 5.63 -2.96
C PHE A 330 23.99 6.30 -1.78
N THR A 331 25.16 6.89 -2.07
CA THR A 331 25.95 7.63 -1.08
C THR A 331 25.43 9.07 -0.95
N GLU A 332 25.72 9.74 0.18
CA GLU A 332 25.32 11.15 0.38
C GLU A 332 25.82 12.08 -0.76
N GLN A 333 26.98 11.77 -1.35
CA GLN A 333 27.52 12.54 -2.47
C GLN A 333 26.73 12.29 -3.77
N GLN A 334 26.29 11.06 -3.99
CA GLN A 334 25.44 10.69 -5.12
C GLN A 334 24.03 11.29 -4.98
N ASP A 335 23.44 11.27 -3.79
CA ASP A 335 22.14 11.92 -3.53
C ASP A 335 22.20 13.42 -3.79
N LYS A 336 23.29 14.09 -3.39
CA LYS A 336 23.52 15.50 -3.70
C LYS A 336 23.65 15.75 -5.20
N ALA A 337 24.35 14.88 -5.92
CA ALA A 337 24.50 14.97 -7.37
C ALA A 337 23.13 14.83 -8.06
N ILE A 338 22.35 13.82 -7.68
CA ILE A 338 20.99 13.58 -8.20
C ILE A 338 20.08 14.77 -7.89
N GLY A 339 20.03 15.23 -6.64
CA GLY A 339 19.16 16.35 -6.23
C GLY A 339 19.46 17.69 -6.91
N SER A 340 20.57 17.78 -7.66
CA SER A 340 20.94 18.94 -8.47
C SER A 340 20.67 18.79 -9.97
N SER A 341 20.20 17.62 -10.41
CA SER A 341 20.02 17.26 -11.82
C SER A 341 18.57 16.86 -12.15
N SER A 342 18.11 17.07 -13.38
CA SER A 342 16.88 16.44 -13.92
C SER A 342 17.14 15.02 -14.43
N LEU A 343 16.09 14.22 -14.68
CA LEU A 343 16.19 12.92 -15.36
C LEU A 343 16.88 13.05 -16.73
N ARG A 344 16.56 14.09 -17.51
CA ARG A 344 17.21 14.34 -18.81
C ARG A 344 18.70 14.60 -18.62
N GLU A 345 19.08 15.40 -17.63
CA GLU A 345 20.48 15.67 -17.31
C GLU A 345 21.22 14.41 -16.85
N ILE A 346 20.60 13.59 -15.99
CA ILE A 346 21.14 12.31 -15.56
C ILE A 346 21.39 11.38 -16.76
N LEU A 347 20.44 11.26 -17.68
CA LEU A 347 20.59 10.41 -18.88
C LEU A 347 21.61 10.95 -19.87
N SER A 348 21.73 12.27 -20.00
CA SER A 348 22.80 12.87 -20.80
C SER A 348 24.17 12.59 -20.19
N ASN A 349 24.24 12.54 -18.85
CA ASN A 349 25.45 12.41 -18.03
C ASN A 349 26.61 13.26 -18.57
N LEU A 350 26.32 14.50 -18.93
CA LEU A 350 27.32 15.47 -19.36
C LEU A 350 27.13 16.73 -18.53
N ASN A 351 28.15 17.09 -17.74
CA ASN A 351 28.16 18.40 -17.12
C ASN A 351 28.37 19.50 -18.18
N GLN A 352 28.26 20.76 -17.77
CA GLN A 352 28.47 21.94 -18.62
C GLN A 352 29.84 21.98 -19.36
N TYR A 353 30.81 21.13 -18.97
CA TYR A 353 32.13 21.02 -19.59
C TYR A 353 32.31 19.73 -20.41
N GLY A 354 31.24 18.98 -20.67
CA GLY A 354 31.25 17.74 -21.44
C GLY A 354 31.92 16.55 -20.72
N LYS A 355 32.11 16.62 -19.40
CA LYS A 355 32.64 15.51 -18.60
C LYS A 355 31.49 14.73 -17.94
N LYS A 356 31.64 13.42 -17.88
CA LYS A 356 30.73 12.53 -17.14
C LYS A 356 30.82 12.81 -15.65
N ASN A 357 29.67 12.83 -14.99
CA ASN A 357 29.60 12.83 -13.53
C ASN A 357 29.51 11.37 -13.07
N GLU A 358 30.62 10.84 -12.56
CA GLU A 358 30.71 9.45 -12.08
C GLU A 358 29.82 9.18 -10.85
N LEU A 359 29.33 10.23 -10.18
CA LEU A 359 28.38 10.11 -9.07
C LEU A 359 26.94 9.90 -9.53
N LEU A 360 26.59 10.14 -10.80
CA LEU A 360 25.22 9.93 -11.29
C LEU A 360 24.99 8.46 -11.67
N PRO A 361 23.78 7.93 -11.44
CA PRO A 361 23.45 6.56 -11.83
C PRO A 361 23.56 6.39 -13.34
N SER A 362 23.98 5.21 -13.79
CA SER A 362 24.03 4.89 -15.21
C SER A 362 22.63 4.65 -15.78
N GLU A 363 22.50 4.73 -17.10
CA GLU A 363 21.26 4.35 -17.79
C GLU A 363 20.87 2.89 -17.52
N GLU A 364 21.85 1.99 -17.35
CA GLU A 364 21.60 0.59 -16.97
C GLU A 364 21.00 0.49 -15.57
N ASP A 365 21.50 1.25 -14.60
CA ASP A 365 20.99 1.28 -13.23
C ASP A 365 19.53 1.79 -13.20
N ILE A 366 19.26 2.85 -13.97
CA ILE A 366 17.90 3.40 -14.12
C ILE A 366 16.95 2.37 -14.73
N ASN A 367 17.38 1.68 -15.79
CA ASN A 367 16.57 0.64 -16.44
C ASN A 367 16.32 -0.55 -15.51
N LYS A 368 17.29 -0.94 -14.68
CA LYS A 368 17.08 -1.95 -13.63
C LYS A 368 16.00 -1.51 -12.64
N ILE A 369 16.06 -0.27 -12.15
CA ILE A 369 15.00 0.27 -11.26
C ILE A 369 13.64 0.22 -11.95
N LEU A 370 13.55 0.64 -13.22
CA LEU A 370 12.31 0.60 -13.99
C LEU A 370 11.75 -0.82 -14.21
N GLN A 371 12.58 -1.86 -14.24
CA GLN A 371 12.09 -3.24 -14.26
C GLN A 371 11.32 -3.61 -12.98
N TYR A 372 11.67 -2.98 -11.84
CA TYR A 372 11.00 -3.20 -10.56
C TYR A 372 9.77 -2.32 -10.34
N VAL A 373 9.84 -1.04 -10.69
CA VAL A 373 8.75 -0.07 -10.40
C VAL A 373 7.94 0.39 -11.60
N GLY A 374 8.44 0.19 -12.80
CA GLY A 374 7.77 0.57 -14.03
C GLY A 374 6.98 -0.58 -14.65
N ASN A 375 6.45 -0.34 -15.84
CA ASN A 375 6.01 -1.43 -16.71
C ASN A 375 7.26 -2.14 -17.24
N GLY A 376 7.61 -3.27 -16.63
CA GLY A 376 8.94 -3.93 -16.71
C GLY A 376 9.47 -4.33 -18.09
N ASN A 377 8.77 -3.97 -19.17
CA ASN A 377 9.16 -4.19 -20.56
C ASN A 377 9.65 -2.92 -21.29
N ARG A 378 9.68 -1.73 -20.65
CA ARG A 378 10.13 -0.47 -21.28
C ARG A 378 11.37 0.11 -20.61
N ASN A 379 12.34 0.51 -21.41
CA ASN A 379 13.53 1.24 -20.99
C ASN A 379 13.23 2.74 -20.85
N ILE A 380 14.05 3.46 -20.06
CA ILE A 380 13.86 4.89 -19.75
C ILE A 380 13.73 5.77 -20.99
N ARG A 381 14.49 5.49 -22.07
CA ARG A 381 14.41 6.26 -23.33
C ARG A 381 13.08 6.10 -24.06
N GLU A 382 12.32 5.04 -23.81
CA GLU A 382 11.00 4.82 -24.38
C GLU A 382 9.91 5.64 -23.67
N TYR A 383 10.21 6.19 -22.49
CA TYR A 383 9.31 7.13 -21.79
C TYR A 383 9.55 8.58 -22.21
N MET A 384 10.78 8.90 -22.62
CA MET A 384 11.15 10.26 -23.01
C MET A 384 10.28 10.72 -24.17
N ASP A 385 9.55 11.83 -23.98
CA ASP A 385 8.67 12.42 -24.98
C ASP A 385 7.50 11.51 -25.45
N ALA A 386 7.23 10.43 -24.72
CA ALA A 386 6.25 9.40 -25.13
C ALA A 386 4.79 9.88 -25.15
N LEU A 387 4.50 11.01 -24.50
CA LEU A 387 3.16 11.59 -24.38
C LEU A 387 2.95 12.88 -25.20
N GLN A 388 3.92 13.30 -26.03
CA GLN A 388 3.81 14.51 -26.86
C GLN A 388 2.58 14.54 -27.78
N ASN A 389 2.09 13.37 -28.21
CA ASN A 389 0.87 13.25 -28.99
C ASN A 389 -0.29 12.93 -28.03
N GLN A 390 -1.00 13.94 -27.52
CA GLN A 390 -2.04 13.87 -26.47
C GLN A 390 -3.33 13.08 -26.82
N GLY A 391 -3.21 11.93 -27.49
CA GLY A 391 -4.32 11.04 -27.86
C GLY A 391 -4.21 9.64 -27.27
N LYS A 392 -3.42 9.47 -26.19
CA LYS A 392 -3.17 8.17 -25.55
C LYS A 392 -4.35 7.72 -24.70
N GLU A 393 -4.50 6.41 -24.52
CA GLU A 393 -5.47 5.86 -23.56
C GLU A 393 -5.06 6.25 -22.14
N PHE A 394 -6.04 6.49 -21.27
CA PHE A 394 -5.84 6.86 -19.87
C PHE A 394 -4.91 5.87 -19.14
N ILE A 395 -5.07 4.57 -19.40
CA ILE A 395 -4.25 3.53 -18.76
C ILE A 395 -2.77 3.62 -19.17
N GLU A 396 -2.49 4.01 -20.42
CA GLU A 396 -1.12 4.20 -20.90
C GLU A 396 -0.50 5.44 -20.23
N MET A 397 -1.23 6.56 -20.20
CA MET A 397 -0.80 7.79 -19.51
C MET A 397 -0.52 7.54 -18.03
N ARG A 398 -1.45 6.88 -17.33
CA ARG A 398 -1.29 6.50 -15.92
C ARG A 398 -0.08 5.63 -15.70
N THR A 399 0.13 4.62 -16.53
CA THR A 399 1.27 3.72 -16.41
C THR A 399 2.59 4.48 -16.54
N MET A 400 2.70 5.39 -17.51
CA MET A 400 3.91 6.19 -17.70
C MET A 400 4.16 7.15 -16.53
N ILE A 401 3.16 7.92 -16.12
CA ILE A 401 3.28 8.88 -15.01
C ILE A 401 3.66 8.16 -13.71
N VAL A 402 2.98 7.06 -13.36
CA VAL A 402 3.27 6.29 -12.15
C VAL A 402 4.69 5.69 -12.19
N SER A 403 5.12 5.17 -13.34
CA SER A 403 6.47 4.59 -13.49
C SER A 403 7.56 5.64 -13.26
N ILE A 404 7.44 6.82 -13.88
CA ILE A 404 8.41 7.90 -13.70
C ILE A 404 8.33 8.47 -12.28
N ALA A 405 7.13 8.65 -11.73
CA ALA A 405 6.95 9.10 -10.35
C ALA A 405 7.62 8.16 -9.33
N ALA A 406 7.55 6.85 -9.55
CA ALA A 406 8.20 5.85 -8.72
C ALA A 406 9.72 5.85 -8.89
N LEU A 407 10.21 5.99 -10.13
CA LEU A 407 11.64 6.15 -10.42
C LEU A 407 12.21 7.38 -9.71
N LEU A 408 11.57 8.53 -9.85
CA LEU A 408 11.96 9.79 -9.19
C LEU A 408 12.07 9.62 -7.67
N ASN A 409 11.07 8.96 -7.05
CA ASN A 409 11.09 8.66 -5.63
C ASN A 409 12.29 7.76 -5.24
N ILE A 410 12.59 6.71 -6.04
CA ILE A 410 13.72 5.82 -5.77
C ILE A 410 15.07 6.51 -6.01
N LEU A 411 15.17 7.42 -6.99
CA LEU A 411 16.39 8.18 -7.19
C LEU A 411 16.59 9.26 -6.11
N GLY A 412 15.58 9.54 -5.29
CA GLY A 412 15.58 10.68 -4.37
C GLY A 412 15.39 12.04 -5.08
N LEU A 413 15.02 12.03 -6.36
CA LEU A 413 14.77 13.21 -7.16
C LEU A 413 13.32 13.68 -6.94
N HIS A 414 13.15 14.80 -6.24
CA HIS A 414 11.83 15.29 -5.81
C HIS A 414 11.01 14.28 -4.98
N GLY A 415 11.68 13.28 -4.40
CA GLY A 415 11.03 12.29 -3.56
C GLY A 415 10.49 12.89 -2.27
N ASP A 416 9.46 12.24 -1.72
CA ASP A 416 9.03 12.51 -0.35
C ASP A 416 10.25 12.41 0.54
N LYS A 417 10.63 13.50 1.19
CA LYS A 417 11.60 13.45 2.27
C LYS A 417 10.93 12.64 3.38
N ILE A 418 11.01 11.31 3.31
CA ILE A 418 10.71 10.45 4.43
C ILE A 418 11.63 10.96 5.53
N LYS A 419 11.05 11.65 6.50
CA LYS A 419 11.81 12.31 7.56
C LYS A 419 12.69 11.25 8.19
N LYS A 420 14.02 11.40 8.03
CA LYS A 420 15.00 10.68 8.85
C LYS A 420 14.53 10.72 10.29
N LYS A 421 14.35 9.55 10.93
CA LYS A 421 14.07 9.47 12.36
C LYS A 421 15.31 9.06 13.14
N THR A 422 15.78 10.00 13.96
CA THR A 422 16.03 9.90 15.42
C THR A 422 16.79 8.71 16.02
N ASP A 423 17.42 7.84 15.25
CA ASP A 423 18.42 6.91 15.78
C ASP A 423 19.74 7.11 15.03
N SER A 424 20.80 7.44 15.78
CA SER A 424 22.14 7.70 15.22
C SER A 424 22.79 6.47 14.63
N ASN A 425 22.23 5.27 14.85
CA ASN A 425 22.72 4.00 14.33
C ASN A 425 21.88 3.44 13.17
N ALA A 426 20.76 4.08 12.82
CA ALA A 426 19.94 3.65 11.69
C ALA A 426 20.42 4.33 10.39
N VAL A 427 20.86 3.51 9.43
CA VAL A 427 21.32 3.98 8.12
C VAL A 427 20.14 4.46 7.24
N TYR A 428 18.91 4.03 7.54
CA TYR A 428 17.69 4.30 6.75
C TYR A 428 16.51 4.81 7.61
N PRO A 429 15.53 5.52 7.03
CA PRO A 429 14.41 6.09 7.76
C PRO A 429 13.40 5.02 8.19
N ILE A 430 13.39 4.69 9.48
CA ILE A 430 12.36 3.87 10.13
C ILE A 430 10.96 4.45 9.82
N TYR A 431 10.10 3.68 9.16
CA TYR A 431 8.72 4.07 8.88
C TYR A 431 7.96 4.35 10.20
N CYS A 432 7.75 5.62 10.50
CA CYS A 432 6.82 6.04 11.54
C CYS A 432 5.38 5.80 11.06
N LYS A 433 4.42 5.65 11.99
CA LYS A 433 2.98 5.73 11.69
C LYS A 433 2.61 6.99 10.86
N ASP A 434 3.37 8.08 11.01
CA ASP A 434 3.23 9.29 10.19
C ASP A 434 3.61 9.09 8.72
N SER A 435 4.58 8.21 8.42
CA SER A 435 5.07 7.95 7.05
C SER A 435 4.02 7.21 6.22
N PHE A 436 3.35 6.19 6.77
CA PHE A 436 2.26 5.51 6.06
C PHE A 436 1.07 6.42 5.82
N ARG A 437 0.74 7.32 6.77
CA ARG A 437 -0.28 8.34 6.51
C ARG A 437 0.09 9.22 5.30
N THR A 438 1.35 9.63 5.20
CA THR A 438 1.83 10.42 4.05
C THR A 438 1.82 9.60 2.75
N ILE A 439 2.27 8.35 2.76
CA ILE A 439 2.25 7.46 1.59
C ILE A 439 0.81 7.26 1.08
N ARG A 440 -0.12 6.93 1.97
CA ARG A 440 -1.54 6.82 1.63
C ARG A 440 -2.11 8.15 1.14
N SER A 441 -1.67 9.28 1.70
CA SER A 441 -2.05 10.61 1.20
C SER A 441 -1.64 10.79 -0.27
N GLY A 442 -0.41 10.42 -0.62
CA GLY A 442 0.15 10.58 -1.97
C GLY A 442 -0.35 9.56 -3.01
N TYR A 443 -1.15 8.57 -2.63
CA TYR A 443 -1.76 7.62 -3.58
C TYR A 443 -2.53 8.33 -4.71
N TYR A 444 -3.25 9.39 -4.36
CA TYR A 444 -4.08 10.14 -5.31
C TYR A 444 -3.27 11.10 -6.19
N ASP A 445 -2.08 11.53 -5.76
CA ASP A 445 -1.25 12.52 -6.47
C ASP A 445 -1.04 12.14 -7.94
N ASN A 446 -0.64 10.89 -8.19
CA ASN A 446 -0.41 10.42 -9.56
C ASN A 446 -1.70 10.42 -10.38
N ASN A 447 -2.86 10.12 -9.78
CA ASN A 447 -4.14 10.19 -10.48
C ASN A 447 -4.52 11.65 -10.79
N HIS A 448 -4.24 12.60 -9.90
CA HIS A 448 -4.41 14.03 -10.20
C HIS A 448 -3.55 14.46 -11.38
N LEU A 449 -2.28 14.03 -11.43
CA LEU A 449 -1.42 14.31 -12.58
C LEU A 449 -2.01 13.73 -13.86
N VAL A 450 -2.45 12.48 -13.85
CA VAL A 450 -3.02 11.85 -15.05
C VAL A 450 -4.28 12.56 -15.52
N PHE A 451 -5.22 12.92 -14.64
CA PHE A 451 -6.41 13.66 -15.08
C PHE A 451 -6.12 15.10 -15.48
N ALA A 452 -5.03 15.69 -14.98
CA ALA A 452 -4.59 17.00 -15.41
C ALA A 452 -3.89 16.97 -16.78
N THR A 453 -3.48 15.80 -17.32
CA THR A 453 -2.90 15.74 -18.67
C THR A 453 -3.93 16.22 -19.70
N GLY A 454 -3.57 17.26 -20.46
CA GLY A 454 -4.47 17.92 -21.41
C GLY A 454 -5.13 19.19 -20.87
N CYS A 455 -4.99 19.47 -19.57
CA CYS A 455 -5.31 20.80 -19.04
C CYS A 455 -4.20 21.80 -19.35
N THR A 456 -4.52 23.10 -19.35
CA THR A 456 -3.50 24.15 -19.47
C THR A 456 -2.64 24.22 -18.20
N TYR A 457 -3.27 24.14 -17.02
CA TYR A 457 -2.59 24.21 -15.73
C TYR A 457 -2.96 23.06 -14.79
N PHE A 458 -1.98 22.56 -14.07
CA PHE A 458 -2.15 21.78 -12.84
C PHE A 458 -1.76 22.64 -11.65
N VAL A 459 -2.71 22.97 -10.77
CA VAL A 459 -2.47 23.89 -9.64
C VAL A 459 -2.44 23.12 -8.33
N THR A 460 -1.37 23.26 -7.56
CA THR A 460 -1.23 22.64 -6.23
C THR A 460 -0.66 23.62 -5.20
N THR A 461 -0.88 23.35 -3.91
CA THR A 461 -0.18 24.06 -2.82
C THR A 461 1.11 23.36 -2.37
N ASP A 462 1.35 22.15 -2.86
CA ASP A 462 2.51 21.34 -2.48
C ASP A 462 3.71 21.60 -3.41
N ASP A 463 4.79 22.13 -2.85
CA ASP A 463 6.04 22.43 -3.55
C ASP A 463 6.75 21.18 -4.08
N THR A 464 6.69 20.08 -3.35
CA THR A 464 7.31 18.81 -3.74
C THR A 464 6.55 18.20 -4.90
N LEU A 465 5.22 18.12 -4.79
CA LEU A 465 4.36 17.62 -5.87
C LEU A 465 4.49 18.48 -7.12
N CYS A 466 4.51 19.82 -6.98
CA CYS A 466 4.68 20.73 -8.11
C CYS A 466 6.01 20.48 -8.86
N LYS A 467 7.13 20.35 -8.14
CA LYS A 467 8.44 20.06 -8.75
C LYS A 467 8.46 18.68 -9.42
N LYS A 468 7.92 17.68 -8.73
CA LYS A 468 7.80 16.32 -9.25
C LYS A 468 6.94 16.27 -10.53
N ALA A 469 5.81 16.97 -10.54
CA ALA A 469 4.95 17.10 -11.70
C ALA A 469 5.66 17.77 -12.88
N LYS A 470 6.44 18.84 -12.63
CA LYS A 470 7.25 19.50 -13.67
C LYS A 470 8.24 18.55 -14.29
N GLU A 471 8.98 17.81 -13.46
CA GLU A 471 9.96 16.83 -13.91
C GLU A 471 9.31 15.70 -14.73
N ILE A 472 8.18 15.16 -14.27
CA ILE A 472 7.44 14.10 -14.97
C ILE A 472 6.91 14.62 -16.32
N TYR A 473 6.26 15.78 -16.33
CA TYR A 473 5.64 16.32 -17.55
C TYR A 473 6.69 16.75 -18.57
N ASP A 474 7.76 17.41 -18.13
CA ASP A 474 8.88 17.74 -19.01
C ASP A 474 9.48 16.48 -19.62
N PHE A 475 9.76 15.46 -18.81
CA PHE A 475 10.37 14.22 -19.28
C PHE A 475 9.47 13.44 -20.26
N LEU A 476 8.16 13.36 -19.99
CA LEU A 476 7.19 12.65 -20.82
C LEU A 476 6.70 13.47 -22.02
N GLY A 477 6.99 14.77 -22.07
CA GLY A 477 6.52 15.68 -23.12
C GLY A 477 5.04 16.05 -22.99
N VAL A 478 4.54 16.26 -21.77
CA VAL A 478 3.17 16.72 -21.49
C VAL A 478 3.13 18.25 -21.43
N ASP A 479 2.21 18.88 -22.17
CA ASP A 479 2.17 20.35 -22.29
C ASP A 479 1.51 21.06 -21.10
N THR A 480 0.77 20.33 -20.27
CA THR A 480 0.16 20.87 -19.04
C THR A 480 1.22 21.51 -18.17
N LYS A 481 0.95 22.70 -17.60
CA LYS A 481 1.92 23.44 -16.77
C LYS A 481 1.63 23.29 -15.28
N PRO A 482 2.46 22.56 -14.52
CA PRO A 482 2.33 22.53 -13.06
C PRO A 482 2.74 23.88 -12.45
N ILE A 483 1.90 24.42 -11.58
CA ILE A 483 2.12 25.71 -10.94
C ILE A 483 1.66 25.69 -9.48
N LEU A 484 2.37 26.43 -8.62
CA LEU A 484 1.96 26.61 -7.24
C LEU A 484 0.82 27.62 -7.15
N LEU A 485 -0.15 27.36 -6.27
CA LEU A 485 -1.27 28.28 -6.03
C LEU A 485 -0.80 29.72 -5.79
N LYS A 486 0.26 29.91 -4.99
CA LYS A 486 0.84 31.22 -4.66
C LYS A 486 1.34 32.02 -5.88
N ASP A 487 1.68 31.31 -6.96
CA ASP A 487 2.18 31.89 -8.20
C ASP A 487 1.04 31.99 -9.22
N PHE A 488 0.12 31.02 -9.23
CA PHE A 488 -1.10 31.03 -10.03
C PHE A 488 -1.98 32.24 -9.74
N VAL A 489 -2.20 32.59 -8.46
CA VAL A 489 -2.98 33.78 -8.06
C VAL A 489 -2.35 35.12 -8.48
N LYS A 490 -1.07 35.10 -8.89
CA LYS A 490 -0.34 36.28 -9.38
C LYS A 490 -0.25 36.33 -10.90
N LEU A 491 -0.68 35.27 -11.59
CA LEU A 491 -0.74 35.33 -13.03
C LEU A 491 -1.73 36.43 -13.38
N GLU A 492 -1.26 37.39 -14.17
CA GLU A 492 -2.15 38.20 -15.00
C GLU A 492 -2.72 37.24 -16.04
N ILE A 493 -3.73 36.47 -15.63
CA ILE A 493 -4.56 35.75 -16.56
C ILE A 493 -5.28 36.85 -17.34
N ILE A 494 -4.74 37.10 -18.53
CA ILE A 494 -5.06 38.25 -19.37
C ILE A 494 -6.57 38.31 -19.57
N THR A 495 -7.10 39.51 -19.34
CA THR A 495 -8.50 39.90 -19.50
C THR A 495 -8.99 39.82 -20.93
#